data_AF-A0A6J4YET7-F1
#
_entry.id   AF-A0A6J4YET7-F1
#
_cell.length_a   1.000
_cell.length_b   1.000
_cell.length_c   1.000
_cell.angle_alpha   90.00
_cell.angle_beta   90.00
_cell.angle_gamma   90.00
#
_symmetry.space_group_name_H-M   'P 1'
#
loop_
_entity.id
_entity.type
_entity.pdbx_description
1 polymer ?
#
loop_
_entity_poly.entity_id
_entity_poly.type
_entity_poly.pdbx_seq_one_letter_code
_entity_poly.pdbx_strand_id
1 'polypeptide(L)'
;MEENDRTWMDGDDLPLPSPHDLRGRQSVRATFKLSAKAIETMSIVSVHLGIKQKSLFDHLIEDARSLSHIAREIESEKFRTLSRVQKTFVISRRTLSCLDEISKQFQAPRDALVEYSIQRLLPVIAQERERHRRRKEILNDINEHLADGLQILQKTKSLLGEDDPVFIRLASALKSMANVQSNVKAFVEKGNIIEEFI
;
A
#
# COMPACT_ATOMS: atom_id res chain seq x y z
N MET A 1 -12.35 -47.40 27.36
CA MET A 1 -11.23 -46.75 28.07
C MET A 1 -10.07 -46.73 27.10
N GLU A 2 -10.18 -45.93 26.05
CA GLU A 2 -10.08 -44.46 26.03
C GLU A 2 -8.64 -43.98 26.20
N GLU A 3 -8.31 -43.14 25.22
CA GLU A 3 -7.25 -42.14 25.12
C GLU A 3 -5.86 -42.63 24.68
N ASN A 4 -5.46 -42.41 23.41
CA ASN A 4 -5.23 -41.10 22.74
C ASN A 4 -4.07 -40.39 23.49
N ASP A 5 -3.00 -39.87 22.89
CA ASP A 5 -2.99 -39.12 21.66
C ASP A 5 -1.55 -38.77 21.27
N ARG A 6 -1.31 -38.72 19.96
CA ARG A 6 -0.42 -37.78 19.25
C ARG A 6 0.89 -37.35 19.91
N THR A 7 1.94 -38.03 19.47
CA THR A 7 3.26 -37.42 19.22
C THR A 7 3.14 -36.39 18.10
N TRP A 8 2.67 -35.18 18.42
CA TRP A 8 2.73 -34.02 17.54
C TRP A 8 3.00 -32.78 18.37
N MET A 9 4.22 -32.28 18.32
CA MET A 9 4.60 -30.87 18.16
C MET A 9 6.09 -30.71 18.48
N ASP A 10 6.94 -31.09 17.53
CA ASP A 10 8.16 -30.31 17.30
C ASP A 10 7.68 -28.94 16.82
N GLY A 11 7.46 -28.04 17.78
CA GLY A 11 7.21 -26.64 17.50
C GLY A 11 8.49 -26.04 16.95
N ASP A 12 8.42 -25.51 15.73
CA ASP A 12 9.37 -24.55 15.17
C ASP A 12 9.75 -23.52 16.26
N ASP A 13 10.92 -23.69 16.86
CA ASP A 13 11.52 -22.70 17.77
C ASP A 13 11.97 -21.51 16.92
N LEU A 14 11.02 -20.64 16.59
CA LEU A 14 11.32 -19.35 15.98
C LEU A 14 12.22 -18.58 16.95
N PRO A 15 13.42 -18.15 16.54
CA PRO A 15 14.36 -17.51 17.46
C PRO A 15 13.71 -16.28 18.07
N LEU A 16 13.60 -16.29 19.40
CA LEU A 16 13.09 -15.14 20.15
C LEU A 16 13.98 -13.93 19.90
N PRO A 17 13.41 -12.74 19.62
CA PRO A 17 14.19 -11.55 19.34
C PRO A 17 15.07 -11.20 20.54
N SER A 18 16.37 -10.97 20.28
CA SER A 18 17.32 -10.61 21.32
C SER A 18 16.98 -9.24 21.93
N PRO A 19 17.47 -8.93 23.14
CA PRO A 19 17.33 -7.58 23.71
C PRO A 19 17.87 -6.47 22.80
N HIS A 20 18.86 -6.78 21.95
CA HIS A 20 19.39 -5.85 20.94
C HIS A 20 18.38 -5.62 19.80
N ASP A 21 17.66 -6.66 19.37
CA ASP A 21 16.60 -6.54 18.37
C ASP A 21 15.44 -5.70 18.88
N LEU A 22 15.07 -5.89 20.15
CA LEU A 22 14.03 -5.08 20.81
C LEU A 22 14.44 -3.61 20.93
N ARG A 23 15.71 -3.34 21.23
CA ARG A 23 16.25 -1.97 21.30
C ARG A 23 16.35 -1.32 19.92
N GLY A 24 16.67 -2.07 18.88
CA GLY A 24 16.69 -1.61 17.49
C GLY A 24 15.31 -1.25 16.93
N ARG A 25 14.27 -1.96 17.38
CA ARG A 25 12.86 -1.72 17.02
C ARG A 25 12.22 -0.51 17.71
N GLN A 26 12.92 0.12 18.67
CA GLN A 26 12.39 1.32 19.33
C GLN A 26 12.13 2.44 18.33
N SER A 27 10.97 3.05 18.46
CA SER A 27 10.56 4.16 17.59
C SER A 27 11.24 5.45 18.02
N VAL A 28 11.84 6.15 17.06
CA VAL A 28 12.45 7.47 17.24
C VAL A 28 11.90 8.44 16.22
N ARG A 29 11.95 9.73 16.54
CA ARG A 29 11.59 10.80 15.62
C ARG A 29 12.84 11.35 14.94
N ALA A 30 12.82 11.43 13.62
CA ALA A 30 13.88 12.03 12.83
C ALA A 30 13.28 13.05 11.85
N THR A 31 13.90 14.22 11.77
CA THR A 31 13.47 15.31 10.89
C THR A 31 14.39 15.36 9.67
N PHE A 32 13.78 15.35 8.49
CA PHE A 32 14.48 15.41 7.20
C PHE A 32 13.99 16.60 6.39
N LYS A 33 14.87 17.14 5.53
CA LYS A 33 14.53 18.18 4.56
C LYS A 33 14.29 17.54 3.19
N LEU A 34 13.02 17.32 2.84
CA LEU A 34 12.61 16.58 1.65
C LEU A 34 11.80 17.45 0.71
N SER A 35 11.64 17.03 -0.55
CA SER A 35 10.67 17.66 -1.43
C SER A 35 9.24 17.36 -0.97
N ALA A 36 8.30 18.26 -1.29
CA ALA A 36 6.87 18.00 -1.06
C ALA A 36 6.42 16.70 -1.75
N LYS A 37 6.92 16.47 -2.97
CA LYS A 37 6.66 15.27 -3.77
C LYS A 37 7.10 13.99 -3.07
N ALA A 38 8.28 13.97 -2.43
CA ALA A 38 8.72 12.80 -1.68
C ALA A 38 7.84 12.54 -0.44
N ILE A 39 7.45 13.59 0.30
CA ILE A 39 6.57 13.46 1.45
C ILE A 39 5.21 12.87 1.05
N GLU A 40 4.66 13.37 -0.07
CA GLU A 40 3.40 12.89 -0.63
C GLU A 40 3.50 11.45 -1.14
N THR A 41 4.56 11.12 -1.88
CA THR A 41 4.86 9.76 -2.37
C THR A 41 4.82 8.75 -1.23
N MET A 42 5.53 9.03 -0.13
CA MET A 42 5.55 8.18 1.06
C MET A 42 4.14 8.03 1.67
N SER A 43 3.37 9.12 1.74
CA SER A 43 2.02 9.11 2.30
C SER A 43 1.08 8.23 1.46
N ILE A 44 1.02 8.45 0.15
CA ILE A 44 0.14 7.73 -0.76
C ILE A 44 0.47 6.24 -0.79
N VAL A 45 1.76 5.88 -0.90
CA VAL A 45 2.16 4.47 -0.97
C VAL A 45 1.86 3.76 0.34
N SER A 46 2.02 4.42 1.49
CA SER A 46 1.67 3.83 2.78
C SER A 46 0.17 3.49 2.90
N VAL A 47 -0.70 4.42 2.46
CA VAL A 47 -2.15 4.22 2.43
C VAL A 47 -2.51 3.11 1.46
N HIS A 48 -1.93 3.14 0.26
CA HIS A 48 -2.25 2.20 -0.81
C HIS A 48 -1.83 0.76 -0.50
N LEU A 49 -0.64 0.57 0.07
CA LEU A 49 -0.15 -0.74 0.49
C LEU A 49 -0.76 -1.20 1.82
N GLY A 50 -1.54 -0.35 2.50
CA GLY A 50 -2.11 -0.66 3.82
C GLY A 50 -1.05 -0.84 4.92
N ILE A 51 0.13 -0.23 4.76
CA ILE A 51 1.25 -0.33 5.69
C ILE A 51 1.49 1.01 6.39
N LYS A 52 1.95 0.95 7.65
CA LYS A 52 2.31 2.18 8.38
C LYS A 52 3.52 2.85 7.72
N GLN A 53 3.52 4.18 7.64
CA GLN A 53 4.65 4.97 7.10
C GLN A 53 5.99 4.60 7.74
N LYS A 54 6.02 4.38 9.06
CA LYS A 54 7.22 3.88 9.77
C LYS A 54 7.75 2.59 9.15
N SER A 55 6.87 1.62 8.91
CA SER A 55 7.26 0.30 8.38
C SER A 55 7.78 0.42 6.96
N LEU A 56 7.09 1.21 6.11
CA LEU A 56 7.54 1.48 4.74
C LEU A 56 8.92 2.13 4.73
N PHE A 57 9.11 3.14 5.59
CA PHE A 57 10.39 3.83 5.72
C PHE A 57 11.50 2.89 6.19
N ASP A 58 11.24 2.10 7.24
CA ASP A 58 12.20 1.12 7.75
C ASP A 58 12.59 0.12 6.65
N HIS A 59 11.63 -0.41 5.89
CA HIS A 59 11.93 -1.32 4.77
C HIS A 59 12.74 -0.68 3.64
N LEU A 60 12.48 0.58 3.29
CA LEU A 60 13.21 1.27 2.24
C LEU A 60 14.69 1.46 2.57
N ILE A 61 14.99 1.68 3.85
CA ILE A 61 16.31 2.08 4.33
C ILE A 61 17.12 0.89 4.84
N GLU A 62 16.48 -0.12 5.44
CA GLU A 62 17.18 -1.32 5.94
C GLU A 62 17.76 -2.19 4.80
N ASP A 63 17.37 -1.96 3.54
CA ASP A 63 18.08 -2.49 2.38
C ASP A 63 19.40 -1.73 2.16
N ALA A 64 20.41 -2.10 2.96
CA ALA A 64 21.74 -1.48 2.95
C ALA A 64 22.44 -1.55 1.59
N ARG A 65 22.14 -2.57 0.76
CA ARG A 65 22.71 -2.70 -0.59
C ARG A 65 22.13 -1.62 -1.49
N SER A 66 20.80 -1.52 -1.57
CA SER A 66 20.15 -0.47 -2.33
C SER A 66 20.57 0.93 -1.85
N LEU A 67 20.65 1.12 -0.54
CA LEU A 67 21.02 2.42 0.05
C LEU A 67 22.47 2.81 -0.27
N SER A 68 23.39 1.83 -0.31
CA SER A 68 24.77 2.04 -0.75
C SER A 68 24.88 2.37 -2.24
N HIS A 69 24.05 1.74 -3.08
CA HIS A 69 23.97 2.08 -4.51
C HIS A 69 23.51 3.52 -4.71
N ILE A 70 22.45 3.94 -4.01
CA ILE A 70 21.99 5.33 -4.00
C ILE A 70 23.12 6.25 -3.57
N ALA A 71 23.81 5.93 -2.47
CA ALA A 71 24.87 6.77 -1.92
C ALA A 71 26.01 7.06 -2.92
N ARG A 72 26.31 6.11 -3.81
CA ARG A 72 27.34 6.26 -4.85
C ARG A 72 26.89 7.14 -6.03
N GLU A 73 25.60 7.21 -6.29
CA GLU A 73 25.01 7.92 -7.43
C GLU A 73 24.44 9.30 -7.05
N ILE A 74 24.48 9.68 -5.76
CA ILE A 74 23.97 10.98 -5.31
C ILE A 74 24.81 12.11 -5.93
N GLU A 75 24.18 12.85 -6.83
CA GLU A 75 24.65 14.16 -7.26
C GLU A 75 24.19 15.24 -6.26
N SER A 76 25.04 15.54 -5.28
CA SER A 76 24.73 16.47 -4.18
C SER A 76 24.30 17.87 -4.64
N GLU A 77 24.78 18.32 -5.80
CA GLU A 77 24.44 19.63 -6.37
C GLU A 77 22.98 19.68 -6.88
N LYS A 78 22.50 18.63 -7.57
CA LYS A 78 21.09 18.52 -7.97
C LYS A 78 20.16 18.40 -6.76
N PHE A 79 20.64 17.81 -5.67
CA PHE A 79 19.85 17.72 -4.44
C PHE A 79 19.65 19.09 -3.75
N ARG A 80 20.59 20.03 -3.88
CA ARG A 80 20.50 21.33 -3.19
C ARG A 80 19.56 22.34 -3.84
N THR A 81 19.23 22.16 -5.13
CA THR A 81 18.43 23.12 -5.91
C THR A 81 16.91 22.95 -5.76
N LEU A 82 16.46 21.84 -5.19
CA LEU A 82 15.02 21.54 -5.03
C LEU A 82 14.42 22.27 -3.82
N SER A 83 13.16 22.69 -3.91
CA SER A 83 12.43 23.25 -2.77
C SER A 83 12.26 22.20 -1.66
N ARG A 84 12.64 22.56 -0.43
CA ARG A 84 12.67 21.63 0.71
C ARG A 84 11.71 22.04 1.81
N VAL A 85 10.97 21.06 2.32
CA VAL A 85 10.10 21.17 3.49
C VAL A 85 10.64 20.25 4.57
N GLN A 86 10.63 20.73 5.81
CA GLN A 86 11.01 19.91 6.96
C GLN A 86 9.86 18.95 7.31
N LYS A 87 10.13 17.66 7.30
CA LYS A 87 9.16 16.63 7.71
C LYS A 87 9.79 15.74 8.77
N THR A 88 9.05 15.54 9.86
CA THR A 88 9.45 14.61 10.93
C THR A 88 8.74 13.29 10.73
N PHE A 89 9.51 12.20 10.60
CA PHE A 89 9.02 10.83 10.52
C PHE A 89 9.32 10.07 11.81
N VAL A 90 8.48 9.07 12.09
CA VAL A 90 8.76 8.07 13.12
C VAL A 90 9.41 6.87 12.43
N ILE A 91 10.61 6.50 12.86
CA ILE A 91 11.43 5.42 12.28
C ILE A 91 11.99 4.53 13.37
N SER A 92 12.55 3.36 13.04
CA SER A 92 13.29 2.55 14.01
C SER A 92 14.66 3.16 14.33
N ARG A 93 15.21 2.87 15.52
CA ARG A 93 16.60 3.25 15.86
C ARG A 93 17.59 2.63 14.88
N ARG A 94 17.36 1.37 14.49
CA ARG A 94 18.20 0.65 13.53
C ARG A 94 18.26 1.38 12.18
N THR A 95 17.11 1.83 11.70
CA THR A 95 16.97 2.63 10.46
C THR A 95 17.82 3.91 10.52
N LEU A 96 17.77 4.62 11.65
CA LEU A 96 18.55 5.83 11.85
C LEU A 96 20.06 5.54 11.88
N SER A 97 20.48 4.49 12.59
CA SER A 97 21.89 4.06 12.62
C SER A 97 22.40 3.66 11.24
N CYS A 98 21.62 2.92 10.46
CA CYS A 98 21.96 2.53 9.09
C CYS A 98 22.14 3.76 8.18
N LEU A 99 21.26 4.77 8.30
CA LEU A 99 21.40 6.04 7.57
C LEU A 99 22.68 6.79 7.97
N ASP A 100 22.98 6.85 9.26
CA ASP A 100 24.18 7.54 9.77
C ASP A 100 25.47 6.84 9.31
N GLU A 101 25.49 5.51 9.30
CA GLU A 101 26.63 4.71 8.82
C GLU A 101 26.90 4.94 7.34
N ILE A 102 25.88 4.80 6.48
CA ILE A 102 26.03 5.00 5.03
C ILE A 102 26.33 6.45 4.69
N SER A 103 25.69 7.40 5.37
CA SER A 103 25.98 8.83 5.19
C SER A 103 27.44 9.16 5.46
N LYS A 104 28.03 8.60 6.53
CA LYS A 104 29.46 8.76 6.85
C LYS A 104 30.35 8.04 5.84
N GLN A 105 30.01 6.80 5.49
CA GLN A 105 30.82 5.97 4.60
C GLN A 105 30.96 6.58 3.19
N PHE A 106 29.89 7.16 2.67
CA PHE A 106 29.84 7.70 1.30
C PHE A 106 29.83 9.24 1.24
N GLN A 107 29.95 9.93 2.38
CA GLN A 107 29.87 11.39 2.48
C GLN A 107 28.60 11.98 1.85
N ALA A 108 27.50 11.21 1.86
CA ALA A 108 26.23 11.59 1.29
C ALA A 108 25.29 12.19 2.36
N PRO A 109 24.56 13.29 2.09
CA PRO A 109 23.59 13.83 3.05
C PRO A 109 22.46 12.83 3.35
N ARG A 110 22.09 12.69 4.62
CA ARG A 110 20.97 11.82 5.06
C ARG A 110 19.65 12.17 4.36
N ASP A 111 19.39 13.46 4.18
CA ASP A 111 18.20 13.95 3.47
C ASP A 111 18.18 13.46 2.01
N ALA A 112 19.33 13.41 1.35
CA ALA A 112 19.45 12.90 -0.02
C ALA A 112 19.22 11.39 -0.08
N LEU A 113 19.84 10.63 0.82
CA LEU A 113 19.61 9.19 0.92
C LEU A 113 18.12 8.85 1.07
N VAL A 114 17.42 9.59 1.93
CA VAL A 114 15.97 9.42 2.15
C VAL A 114 15.16 9.82 0.92
N GLU A 115 15.43 10.98 0.33
CA GLU A 115 14.72 11.46 -0.86
C GLU A 115 14.81 10.47 -2.01
N TYR A 116 16.02 10.02 -2.38
CA TYR A 116 16.21 9.07 -3.46
C TYR A 116 15.63 7.69 -3.13
N SER A 117 15.66 7.27 -1.87
CA SER A 117 14.98 6.04 -1.44
C SER A 117 13.48 6.10 -1.65
N ILE A 118 12.86 7.26 -1.37
CA ILE A 118 11.43 7.48 -1.61
C ILE A 118 11.13 7.54 -3.12
N GLN A 119 11.99 8.18 -3.92
CA GLN A 119 11.79 8.28 -5.37
C GLN A 119 11.73 6.90 -6.07
N ARG A 120 12.34 5.86 -5.50
CA ARG A 120 12.21 4.48 -5.99
C ARG A 120 10.79 3.92 -5.93
N LEU A 121 9.88 4.56 -5.18
CA LEU A 121 8.47 4.20 -5.15
C LEU A 121 7.67 4.79 -6.31
N LEU A 122 8.22 5.75 -7.08
CA LEU A 122 7.50 6.38 -8.20
C LEU A 122 7.02 5.38 -9.26
N PRO A 123 7.82 4.37 -9.68
CA PRO A 123 7.34 3.34 -10.60
C PRO A 123 6.19 2.51 -10.02
N VAL A 124 6.20 2.25 -8.70
CA VAL A 124 5.12 1.53 -8.01
C VAL A 124 3.83 2.34 -8.04
N ILE A 125 3.91 3.66 -7.79
CA ILE A 125 2.76 4.55 -7.92
C ILE A 125 2.23 4.55 -9.35
N ALA A 126 3.10 4.68 -10.35
CA ALA A 126 2.69 4.69 -11.75
C ALA A 126 1.96 3.40 -12.14
N GLN A 127 2.49 2.25 -11.74
CA GLN A 127 1.84 0.95 -11.97
C GLN A 127 0.49 0.84 -11.27
N GLU A 128 0.39 1.31 -10.02
CA GLU A 128 -0.87 1.26 -9.28
C GLU A 128 -1.92 2.24 -9.81
N ARG A 129 -1.52 3.40 -10.35
CA ARG A 129 -2.42 4.31 -11.08
C ARG A 129 -3.05 3.62 -12.29
N GLU A 130 -2.24 2.91 -13.07
CA GLU A 130 -2.75 2.18 -14.24
C GLU A 130 -3.69 1.04 -13.83
N ARG A 131 -3.36 0.30 -12.77
CA ARG A 131 -4.28 -0.70 -12.21
C ARG A 131 -5.57 -0.06 -11.72
N HIS A 132 -5.49 1.11 -11.10
CA HIS A 132 -6.67 1.84 -10.63
C HIS A 132 -7.58 2.29 -11.77
N ARG A 133 -7.00 2.79 -12.86
CA ARG A 133 -7.72 3.15 -14.08
C ARG A 133 -8.51 1.96 -14.62
N ARG A 134 -7.88 0.78 -14.70
CA ARG A 134 -8.55 -0.46 -15.13
C ARG A 134 -9.65 -0.90 -14.17
N ARG A 135 -9.48 -0.71 -12.86
CA ARG A 135 -10.55 -1.01 -11.88
C ARG A 135 -11.78 -0.13 -12.11
N LYS A 136 -11.60 1.13 -12.51
CA LYS A 136 -12.70 2.03 -12.88
C LYS A 136 -13.43 1.57 -14.14
N GLU A 137 -12.69 1.13 -15.16
CA GLU A 137 -13.26 0.54 -16.37
C GLU A 137 -14.15 -0.67 -16.01
N ILE A 138 -13.62 -1.62 -15.22
CA ILE A 138 -14.38 -2.79 -14.76
C ILE A 138 -15.62 -2.39 -13.92
N LEU A 139 -15.51 -1.36 -13.08
CA LEU A 139 -16.67 -0.87 -12.32
C LEU A 139 -17.76 -0.33 -13.26
N ASN A 140 -17.39 0.34 -14.36
CA ASN A 140 -18.35 0.77 -15.36
C ASN A 140 -19.02 -0.43 -16.05
N ASP A 141 -18.26 -1.45 -16.44
CA ASP A 141 -18.80 -2.68 -17.03
C ASP A 141 -19.81 -3.37 -16.08
N ILE A 142 -19.50 -3.42 -14.78
CA ILE A 142 -20.40 -3.96 -13.75
C ILE A 142 -21.69 -3.11 -13.66
N ASN A 143 -21.59 -1.79 -13.72
CA ASN A 143 -22.76 -0.90 -13.67
C ASN A 143 -23.67 -1.10 -14.88
N GLU A 144 -23.09 -1.24 -16.08
CA GLU A 144 -23.83 -1.51 -17.32
C GLU A 144 -24.54 -2.87 -17.24
N HIS A 145 -23.80 -3.92 -16.84
CA HIS A 145 -24.38 -5.25 -16.70
C HIS A 145 -25.52 -5.30 -15.66
N LEU A 146 -25.40 -4.56 -14.55
CA LEU A 146 -26.46 -4.45 -13.55
C LEU A 146 -27.70 -3.74 -14.13
N ALA A 147 -27.52 -2.69 -14.94
CA ALA A 147 -28.61 -1.98 -15.60
C ALA A 147 -29.37 -2.89 -16.57
N ASP A 148 -28.66 -3.66 -17.39
CA ASP A 148 -29.26 -4.65 -18.30
C ASP A 148 -30.03 -5.72 -17.52
N GLY A 149 -29.44 -6.22 -16.44
CA GLY A 149 -30.07 -7.19 -15.55
C GLY A 149 -31.40 -6.67 -14.96
N LEU A 150 -31.43 -5.39 -14.55
CA LEU A 150 -32.65 -4.74 -14.06
C LEU A 150 -33.73 -4.62 -15.15
N GLN A 151 -33.36 -4.37 -16.41
CA GLN A 151 -34.31 -4.36 -17.53
C GLN A 151 -34.93 -5.74 -17.75
N ILE A 152 -34.12 -6.81 -17.69
CA ILE A 152 -34.60 -8.19 -17.82
C ILE A 152 -35.53 -8.55 -16.66
N LEU A 153 -35.21 -8.13 -15.43
CA LEU A 153 -36.08 -8.34 -14.27
C LEU A 153 -37.43 -7.65 -14.44
N GLN A 154 -37.42 -6.39 -14.92
CA GLN A 154 -38.64 -5.64 -15.17
C GLN A 154 -39.51 -6.30 -16.25
N LYS A 155 -38.88 -6.80 -17.32
CA LYS A 155 -39.56 -7.58 -18.35
C LYS A 155 -40.18 -8.86 -17.77
N THR A 156 -39.42 -9.58 -16.95
CA THR A 156 -39.89 -10.82 -16.29
C THR A 156 -41.09 -10.54 -15.39
N LYS A 157 -41.04 -9.46 -14.59
CA LYS A 157 -42.17 -8.98 -13.79
C LYS A 157 -43.41 -8.73 -14.62
N SER A 158 -43.26 -8.05 -15.77
CA SER A 158 -44.39 -7.73 -16.64
C SER A 158 -45.03 -8.94 -17.32
N LEU A 159 -44.25 -10.00 -17.59
CA LEU A 159 -44.71 -11.18 -18.32
C LEU A 159 -45.21 -12.30 -17.40
N LEU A 160 -44.58 -12.50 -16.25
CA LEU A 160 -44.81 -13.64 -15.36
C LEU A 160 -45.37 -13.25 -13.99
N GLY A 161 -45.22 -11.98 -13.58
CA GLY A 161 -45.57 -11.51 -12.24
C GLY A 161 -44.42 -11.66 -11.23
N GLU A 162 -44.63 -11.11 -10.02
CA GLU A 162 -43.61 -11.10 -8.96
C GLU A 162 -43.55 -12.41 -8.16
N ASP A 163 -44.63 -13.19 -8.16
CA ASP A 163 -44.69 -14.48 -7.46
C ASP A 163 -44.09 -15.63 -8.26
N ASP A 164 -43.72 -15.38 -9.53
CA ASP A 164 -43.14 -16.40 -10.40
C ASP A 164 -41.74 -16.82 -9.92
N PRO A 165 -41.44 -18.13 -9.86
CA PRO A 165 -40.13 -18.62 -9.43
C PRO A 165 -38.94 -18.04 -10.22
N VAL A 166 -39.11 -17.74 -11.52
CA VAL A 166 -38.07 -17.13 -12.35
C VAL A 166 -37.80 -15.69 -11.91
N PHE A 167 -38.85 -14.91 -11.64
CA PHE A 167 -38.70 -13.55 -11.13
C PHE A 167 -37.96 -13.54 -9.79
N ILE A 168 -38.40 -14.39 -8.84
CA ILE A 168 -37.81 -14.46 -7.49
C ILE A 168 -36.32 -14.83 -7.56
N ARG A 169 -35.96 -15.82 -8.41
CA ARG A 169 -34.56 -16.24 -8.59
C ARG A 169 -33.71 -15.12 -9.21
N LEU A 170 -34.22 -14.44 -10.23
CA LEU A 170 -33.51 -13.35 -10.89
C LEU A 170 -33.31 -12.15 -9.96
N ALA A 171 -34.34 -11.78 -9.19
CA ALA A 171 -34.26 -10.71 -8.19
C ALA A 171 -33.18 -11.00 -7.13
N SER A 172 -33.11 -12.25 -6.65
CA SER A 172 -32.08 -12.68 -5.70
C SER A 172 -30.66 -12.61 -6.28
N ALA A 173 -30.49 -12.98 -7.56
CA ALA A 173 -29.20 -12.89 -8.24
C ALA A 173 -28.76 -11.42 -8.39
N LEU A 174 -29.66 -10.54 -8.83
CA LEU A 174 -29.36 -9.10 -8.99
C LEU A 174 -29.06 -8.41 -7.67
N LYS A 175 -29.73 -8.80 -6.58
CA LYS A 175 -29.38 -8.32 -5.24
C LYS A 175 -27.94 -8.67 -4.87
N SER A 176 -27.50 -9.89 -5.19
CA SER A 176 -26.11 -10.31 -4.96
C SER A 176 -25.13 -9.51 -5.83
N MET A 177 -25.47 -9.26 -7.09
CA MET A 177 -24.67 -8.41 -7.98
C MET A 177 -24.58 -6.97 -7.50
N ALA A 178 -25.67 -6.37 -7.00
CA ALA A 178 -25.68 -5.02 -6.43
C ALA A 178 -24.75 -4.90 -5.20
N ASN A 179 -24.68 -5.94 -4.37
CA ASN A 179 -23.73 -5.99 -3.27
C ASN A 179 -22.28 -6.04 -3.76
N VAL A 180 -21.99 -6.84 -4.80
CA VAL A 180 -20.66 -6.88 -5.43
C VAL A 180 -20.29 -5.50 -5.98
N GLN A 181 -21.19 -4.87 -6.73
CA GLN A 181 -20.99 -3.53 -7.27
C GLN A 181 -20.68 -2.51 -6.16
N SER A 182 -21.42 -2.55 -5.05
CA SER A 182 -21.19 -1.65 -3.91
C SER A 182 -19.81 -1.86 -3.27
N ASN A 183 -19.39 -3.12 -3.11
CA ASN A 183 -18.08 -3.46 -2.58
C ASN A 183 -16.94 -3.02 -3.50
N VAL A 184 -17.07 -3.25 -4.80
CA VAL A 184 -16.08 -2.82 -5.80
C VAL A 184 -16.01 -1.30 -5.85
N LYS A 185 -17.16 -0.61 -5.83
CA LYS A 185 -17.24 0.85 -5.77
C LYS A 185 -16.50 1.40 -4.55
N ALA A 186 -16.76 0.87 -3.35
CA ALA A 186 -16.08 1.31 -2.13
C ALA A 186 -14.56 1.09 -2.19
N PHE A 187 -14.11 0.02 -2.85
CA PHE A 187 -12.68 -0.21 -3.07
C PHE A 187 -12.07 0.81 -4.04
N VAL A 188 -12.76 1.10 -5.14
CA VAL A 188 -12.33 2.11 -6.13
C VAL A 188 -12.30 3.51 -5.51
N GLU A 189 -13.29 3.88 -4.69
CA GLU A 189 -13.33 5.19 -4.04
C GLU A 189 -12.14 5.40 -3.09
N LYS A 190 -11.77 4.38 -2.32
CA LYS A 190 -10.57 4.43 -1.46
C LYS A 190 -9.28 4.64 -2.25
N GLY A 191 -9.22 4.12 -3.47
CA GLY A 191 -8.05 4.24 -4.34
C GLY A 191 -7.88 5.61 -5.00
N ASN A 192 -8.88 6.50 -4.95
CA ASN A 192 -8.83 7.80 -5.64
C ASN A 192 -7.66 8.70 -5.18
N ILE A 193 -7.16 8.52 -3.95
CA ILE A 193 -5.99 9.25 -3.45
C ILE A 193 -4.74 9.10 -4.33
N ILE A 194 -4.64 8.01 -5.11
CA ILE A 194 -3.51 7.79 -6.00
C ILE A 194 -3.58 8.61 -7.29
N GLU A 195 -4.76 9.13 -7.65
CA GLU A 195 -4.95 9.95 -8.84
C GLU A 195 -4.59 11.42 -8.61
N GLU A 196 -4.70 11.89 -7.37
CA GLU A 196 -4.32 13.25 -6.96
C GLU A 196 -2.80 13.47 -6.97
N PHE A 197 -2.00 12.40 -7.15
CA PHE A 197 -0.56 12.48 -7.25
C PHE A 197 -0.11 13.14 -8.57
N ILE A 198 0.47 14.35 -8.47
CA ILE A 198 0.99 15.17 -9.58
C ILE A 198 2.53 15.25 -9.54
#